data_AF-A0A967U8J0-F1
#
_entry.id   AF-A0A967U8J0-F1
#
_cell.length_a   1.000
_cell.length_b   1.000
_cell.length_c   1.000
_cell.angle_alpha   90.00
_cell.angle_beta   90.00
_cell.angle_gamma   90.00
#
_symmetry.space_group_name_H-M   'P 1'
#
loop_
_entity.id
_entity.type
_entity.pdbx_description
1 polymer ?
#
loop_
_entity_poly.entity_id
_entity_poly.type
_entity_poly.pdbx_seq_one_letter_code
_entity_poly.pdbx_strand_id
1 'polypeptide(L)'
;LSSVLARKGTVAAVATSLHNVNHAALAAVTRRLGTDPRRLEVRAYGSARTAVAAVASGTVDVCVVSAASALPELEEGSVRIV
;
A
#
# COMPACT_ATOMS: atom_id res chain seq x y z
N LEU A 1 -9.82 1.70 -5.83
CA LEU A 1 -9.14 0.64 -5.05
C LEU A 1 -9.47 -0.77 -5.54
N SER A 2 -10.75 -1.16 -5.69
CA SER A 2 -11.15 -2.47 -6.23
C SER A 2 -10.50 -2.82 -7.58
N SER A 3 -10.50 -1.87 -8.51
CA SER A 3 -9.86 -2.02 -9.84
C SER A 3 -8.33 -2.10 -9.79
N VAL A 4 -7.69 -1.54 -8.76
CA VAL A 4 -6.24 -1.58 -8.57
C VAL A 4 -5.84 -2.92 -7.96
N LEU A 5 -6.51 -3.36 -6.90
CA LEU A 5 -6.19 -4.62 -6.22
C LEU A 5 -6.63 -5.86 -7.02
N ALA A 6 -7.63 -5.75 -7.90
CA ALA A 6 -8.07 -6.86 -8.75
C ALA A 6 -7.18 -7.11 -9.98
N ARG A 7 -6.25 -6.19 -10.32
CA ARG A 7 -5.33 -6.37 -11.45
C ARG A 7 -4.30 -7.45 -11.13
N LYS A 8 -4.00 -8.28 -12.13
CA LYS A 8 -2.91 -9.26 -12.02
C LYS A 8 -1.59 -8.50 -12.07
N GLY A 9 -0.71 -8.73 -11.09
CA GLY A 9 0.60 -8.07 -11.01
C GLY A 9 0.63 -6.78 -10.20
N THR A 10 -0.44 -6.46 -9.46
CA THR A 10 -0.45 -5.32 -8.54
C THR A 10 0.59 -5.51 -7.44
N VAL A 11 1.45 -4.52 -7.30
CA VAL A 11 2.46 -4.44 -6.26
C VAL A 11 1.94 -3.53 -5.14
N ALA A 12 1.77 -4.11 -3.96
CA ALA A 12 1.40 -3.38 -2.75
C ALA A 12 2.64 -3.17 -1.88
N ALA A 13 2.89 -1.92 -1.46
CA ALA A 13 3.89 -1.62 -0.45
C ALA A 13 3.27 -1.67 0.94
N VAL A 14 4.04 -2.20 1.88
CA VAL A 14 3.75 -2.11 3.30
C VAL A 14 5.01 -1.65 4.02
N ALA A 15 4.83 -0.68 4.89
CA ALA A 15 5.87 -0.28 5.83
C ALA A 15 5.95 -1.36 6.94
N THR A 16 7.08 -2.06 6.99
CA THR A 16 7.40 -3.16 7.93
C THR A 16 8.37 -2.63 8.99
N SER A 17 8.30 -3.07 10.26
CA SER A 17 8.47 -4.43 10.78
C SER A 17 7.38 -5.49 10.50
N LEU A 18 7.77 -6.77 10.38
CA LEU A 18 6.89 -7.92 10.20
C LEU A 18 5.84 -7.94 11.35
N HIS A 19 4.55 -8.15 11.04
CA HIS A 19 3.40 -8.04 11.97
C HIS A 19 2.95 -6.62 12.35
N ASN A 20 3.41 -5.59 11.65
CA ASN A 20 2.81 -4.27 11.74
C ASN A 20 1.32 -4.31 11.27
N VAL A 21 0.46 -3.53 11.94
CA VAL A 21 -0.97 -3.35 11.64
C VAL A 21 -1.26 -3.11 10.15
N ASN A 22 -0.31 -2.56 9.39
CA ASN A 22 -0.40 -2.37 7.95
C ASN A 22 -0.62 -3.67 7.16
N HIS A 23 0.00 -4.79 7.59
CA HIS A 23 -0.20 -6.09 6.95
C HIS A 23 -1.62 -6.63 7.19
N ALA A 24 -2.13 -6.49 8.41
CA ALA A 24 -3.48 -6.92 8.76
C ALA A 24 -4.52 -6.08 8.01
N ALA A 25 -4.29 -4.75 7.93
CA ALA A 25 -5.14 -3.84 7.17
C ALA A 25 -5.17 -4.19 5.67
N LEU A 26 -4.01 -4.44 5.05
CA LEU A 26 -3.94 -4.88 3.66
C LEU A 26 -4.72 -6.18 3.45
N ALA A 27 -4.51 -7.19 4.29
CA ALA A 27 -5.21 -8.47 4.20
C ALA A 27 -6.74 -8.33 4.41
N ALA A 28 -7.18 -7.41 5.26
CA ALA A 28 -8.60 -7.14 5.50
C ALA A 28 -9.25 -6.46 4.28
N VAL A 29 -8.59 -5.43 3.72
CA VAL A 29 -9.05 -4.71 2.53
C VAL A 29 -9.13 -5.66 1.33
N THR A 30 -8.07 -6.43 1.07
CA THR A 30 -8.04 -7.38 -0.05
C THR A 30 -9.15 -8.42 0.03
N ARG A 31 -9.39 -8.97 1.23
CA ARG A 31 -10.51 -9.90 1.47
C ARG A 31 -11.87 -9.25 1.25
N ARG A 32 -12.07 -8.03 1.75
CA ARG A 32 -13.34 -7.28 1.58
C ARG A 32 -13.65 -6.97 0.11
N LEU A 33 -12.63 -6.86 -0.73
CA LEU A 33 -12.76 -6.64 -2.17
C LEU A 33 -12.90 -7.95 -2.97
N GLY A 34 -13.03 -9.11 -2.32
CA GLY A 34 -13.15 -10.41 -2.98
C GLY A 34 -11.90 -10.81 -3.78
N THR A 35 -10.76 -10.15 -3.53
CA THR A 35 -9.50 -10.43 -4.23
C THR A 35 -8.74 -11.53 -3.50
N ASP A 36 -8.11 -12.44 -4.24
CA ASP A 36 -7.22 -13.45 -3.65
C ASP A 36 -5.92 -12.76 -3.17
N PRO A 37 -5.64 -12.71 -1.85
CA PRO A 37 -4.45 -12.05 -1.33
C PRO A 37 -3.14 -12.69 -1.82
N ARG A 38 -3.16 -13.95 -2.28
CA ARG A 38 -1.98 -14.61 -2.86
C ARG A 38 -1.60 -14.06 -4.25
N ARG A 39 -2.47 -13.25 -4.86
CA ARG A 39 -2.21 -12.60 -6.16
C ARG A 39 -1.54 -11.23 -6.04
N LEU A 40 -1.38 -10.72 -4.82
CA LEU A 40 -0.68 -9.46 -4.56
C LEU A 40 0.80 -9.73 -4.36
N GLU A 41 1.63 -9.02 -5.12
CA GLU A 41 3.04 -8.89 -4.76
C GLU A 41 3.13 -7.89 -3.61
N VAL A 42 3.72 -8.30 -2.49
CA VAL A 42 3.85 -7.43 -1.31
C VAL A 42 5.32 -7.06 -1.12
N ARG A 43 5.64 -5.78 -1.28
CA ARG A 43 6.98 -5.23 -1.02
C ARG A 43 7.02 -4.59 0.36
N ALA A 44 7.91 -5.11 1.19
CA ALA A 44 8.08 -4.65 2.55
C ALA A 44 9.22 -3.63 2.61
N TYR A 45 8.95 -2.41 3.07
CA TYR A 45 9.93 -1.33 3.22
C TYR A 45 10.24 -1.06 4.69
N GLY A 46 11.50 -0.76 5.01
CA GLY A 46 11.94 -0.49 6.38
C GLY A 46 11.41 0.80 7.01
N SER A 47 10.70 1.65 6.25
CA SER A 47 10.02 2.83 6.77
C SER A 47 8.76 3.16 5.97
N ALA A 48 7.82 3.87 6.61
CA ALA A 48 6.61 4.33 5.95
C ALA A 48 6.89 5.38 4.87
N ARG A 49 7.84 6.28 5.11
CA ARG A 49 8.27 7.28 4.12
C ARG A 49 8.79 6.61 2.84
N THR A 50 9.58 5.56 2.96
CA THR A 50 10.09 4.82 1.78
C THR A 50 8.97 4.12 1.03
N ALA A 51 7.97 3.56 1.73
CA ALA A 51 6.80 2.96 1.10
C ALA A 51 5.95 4.00 0.33
N VAL A 52 5.74 5.19 0.91
CA VAL A 52 5.00 6.29 0.27
C VAL A 52 5.76 6.80 -0.96
N ALA A 53 7.07 7.02 -0.85
CA ALA A 53 7.91 7.42 -1.99
C ALA A 53 7.90 6.39 -3.13
N ALA A 54 7.78 5.09 -2.81
CA ALA A 54 7.65 4.05 -3.83
C ALA A 54 6.33 4.14 -4.61
N VAL A 55 5.25 4.61 -3.97
CA VAL A 55 3.97 4.91 -4.65
C VAL A 55 4.07 6.20 -5.46
N ALA A 56 4.62 7.27 -4.87
CA ALA A 56 4.79 8.56 -5.54
C ALA A 56 5.66 8.44 -6.81
N SER A 57 6.68 7.58 -6.78
CA SER A 57 7.54 7.28 -7.95
C SER A 57 6.92 6.32 -8.97
N GLY A 58 5.76 5.73 -8.68
CA GLY A 58 5.13 4.72 -9.54
C GLY A 58 5.82 3.35 -9.54
N THR A 59 6.75 3.11 -8.62
CA THR A 59 7.43 1.80 -8.44
C THR A 59 6.49 0.75 -7.83
N VAL A 60 5.44 1.20 -7.17
CA VAL A 60 4.41 0.41 -6.47
C VAL A 60 3.04 1.06 -6.73
N ASP A 61 1.99 0.26 -6.87
CA ASP A 61 0.65 0.74 -7.18
C ASP A 61 -0.10 1.35 -5.98
N VAL A 62 0.10 0.80 -4.79
CA VAL A 62 -0.60 1.21 -3.56
C VAL A 62 0.26 0.93 -2.33
N CYS A 63 0.14 1.76 -1.29
CA CYS A 63 0.74 1.46 0.01
C CYS A 63 -0.31 1.47 1.13
N VAL A 64 -0.04 0.71 2.19
CA VAL A 64 -0.80 0.75 3.44
C VAL A 64 0.13 1.25 4.55
N VAL A 65 -0.16 2.44 5.06
CA VAL A 65 0.63 3.16 6.08
C VAL A 65 -0.28 3.93 7.03
N SER A 66 0.26 4.45 8.13
CA SER A 66 -0.46 5.42 8.96
C SER A 66 -0.64 6.74 8.22
N ALA A 67 -1.77 7.42 8.44
CA ALA A 67 -2.09 8.69 7.78
C ALA A 67 -0.99 9.76 7.97
N ALA A 68 -0.43 9.85 9.18
CA ALA A 68 0.67 10.76 9.49
C ALA A 68 1.89 10.58 8.59
N SER A 69 2.15 9.36 8.12
CA SER A 69 3.31 9.06 7.28
C SER A 69 3.15 9.50 5.82
N ALA A 70 1.91 9.75 5.38
CA ALA A 70 1.60 10.14 4.00
C ALA A 70 1.25 11.63 3.87
N LEU A 71 1.17 12.37 4.98
CA LEU A 71 0.77 13.78 4.98
C LEU A 71 1.58 14.65 4.00
N PRO A 72 2.93 14.59 3.99
CA PRO A 72 3.71 15.46 3.09
C PRO A 72 3.36 15.23 1.61
N GLU A 73 3.28 13.97 1.18
CA GLU A 73 2.98 13.59 -0.19
C GLU A 73 1.50 13.81 -0.55
N LEU A 74 0.60 13.80 0.44
CA LEU A 74 -0.81 14.17 0.26
C LEU A 74 -0.97 15.68 0.07
N GLU A 75 -0.25 16.49 0.85
CA GLU A 75 -0.24 17.95 0.72
C GLU A 75 0.35 18.40 -0.62
N GLU A 76 1.38 17.70 -1.10
CA GLU A 76 1.98 17.92 -2.43
C GLU A 76 1.10 17.39 -3.58
N GLY A 77 0.12 16.53 -3.28
CA GLY A 77 -0.77 15.92 -4.26
C GLY A 77 -0.12 14.80 -5.08
N SER A 78 1.05 14.31 -4.67
CA SER A 78 1.78 13.22 -5.33
C SER A 78 1.19 11.84 -5.01
N VAL A 79 0.42 11.71 -3.93
CA VAL A 79 -0.37 10.51 -3.60
C VAL A 79 -1.83 10.85 -3.27
N ARG A 80 -2.68 9.84 -3.18
CA ARG A 80 -4.12 9.97 -2.89
C ARG A 80 -4.57 8.94 -1.86
N ILE A 81 -5.46 9.33 -0.95
CA ILE A 81 -6.16 8.39 -0.06
C ILE A 81 -7.32 7.74 -0.83
N VAL A 82 -7.54 6.44 -0.60
CA VAL A 82 -8.58 5.62 -1.25
C VAL A 82 -9.30 4.71 -0.26
#